data_AF-A0A916HTK9-F1
#
_entry.id   AF-A0A916HTK9-F1
#
_cell.length_a   1.000
_cell.length_b   1.000
_cell.length_c   1.000
_cell.angle_alpha   90.00
_cell.angle_beta   90.00
_cell.angle_gamma   90.00
#
_symmetry.space_group_name_H-M   'P 1'
#
loop_
_entity.id
_entity.type
_entity.pdbx_description
1 polymer ?
#
loop_
_entity_poly.entity_id
_entity_poly.type
_entity_poly.pdbx_seq_one_letter_code
_entity_poly.pdbx_strand_id
1 'polypeptide(L)'
;MNTRFRAYRIFDQDGKSAGRFVELTLDELDRGDVVIRTAYSSVNYKDALAATGAGKVIRRFPCVGGVDAAGVVESSQDARFKPGDEVIVTGYDIG
;
A
#
# COMPACT_ATOMS: atom_id res chain seq x y z
N MET A 1 -5.43 -17.41 6.74
CA MET A 1 -5.36 -16.38 7.81
C MET A 1 -6.44 -15.35 7.51
N ASN A 2 -7.32 -15.04 8.47
CA ASN A 2 -8.55 -14.27 8.20
C ASN A 2 -8.44 -12.79 8.61
N THR A 3 -7.22 -12.27 8.77
CA THR A 3 -6.99 -10.88 9.16
C THR A 3 -7.39 -9.98 8.01
N ARG A 4 -8.40 -9.15 8.26
CA ARG A 4 -8.93 -8.18 7.31
C ARG A 4 -8.57 -6.79 7.74
N PHE A 5 -8.26 -5.94 6.77
CA PHE A 5 -7.93 -4.55 7.00
C PHE A 5 -8.49 -3.69 5.88
N ARG A 6 -8.63 -2.39 6.16
CA ARG A 6 -9.14 -1.42 5.20
C ARG A 6 -7.96 -0.82 4.43
N ALA A 7 -8.09 -0.76 3.11
CA ALA A 7 -7.10 -0.16 2.21
C ALA A 7 -7.76 0.84 1.26
N TYR A 8 -7.05 1.88 0.85
CA TYR A 8 -7.46 2.73 -0.27
C TYR A 8 -6.88 2.14 -1.56
N ARG A 9 -7.74 1.60 -2.42
CA ARG A 9 -7.34 0.88 -3.64
C ARG A 9 -7.83 1.63 -4.86
N ILE A 10 -6.94 1.80 -5.84
CA ILE A 10 -7.17 2.51 -7.09
C ILE A 10 -7.37 1.47 -8.19
N PHE A 11 -8.44 1.63 -8.95
CA PHE A 11 -8.87 0.75 -10.04
C PHE A 11 -8.82 1.50 -11.37
N ASP A 12 -8.69 0.75 -12.46
CA ASP A 12 -9.11 1.24 -13.77
C ASP A 12 -10.61 0.99 -13.92
N GLN A 13 -11.34 2.04 -14.30
CA GLN A 13 -12.76 1.98 -14.62
C GLN A 13 -12.96 2.76 -15.92
N ASP A 14 -13.12 2.02 -17.01
CA ASP A 14 -13.30 2.55 -18.37
C ASP A 14 -12.15 3.49 -18.81
N GLY A 15 -10.91 3.10 -18.50
CA GLY A 15 -9.71 3.89 -18.83
C GLY A 15 -9.49 5.11 -17.93
N LYS A 16 -10.24 5.22 -16.83
CA LYS A 16 -10.10 6.28 -15.82
C LYS A 16 -9.72 5.67 -14.47
N SER A 17 -8.85 6.36 -13.74
CA SER A 17 -8.52 5.97 -12.36
C SER A 17 -9.68 6.27 -11.42
N ALA A 18 -10.04 5.27 -10.60
CA ALA A 18 -11.10 5.37 -9.60
C ALA A 18 -10.62 4.75 -8.28
N GLY A 19 -10.37 5.59 -7.29
CA GLY A 19 -9.94 5.17 -5.95
C GLY A 19 -11.11 5.02 -4.97
N ARG A 20 -11.10 3.95 -4.18
CA ARG A 20 -12.11 3.69 -3.13
C ARG A 20 -11.52 2.89 -1.98
N PHE A 21 -12.13 3.00 -0.81
CA PHE A 21 -11.80 2.12 0.30
C PHE A 21 -12.41 0.74 0.08
N VAL A 22 -11.60 -0.29 0.31
CA VAL A 22 -12.00 -1.70 0.24
C VAL A 22 -11.47 -2.45 1.46
N GLU A 23 -12.08 -3.58 1.76
CA GLU A 23 -11.55 -4.56 2.71
C GLU A 23 -10.62 -5.50 1.95
N LEU A 24 -9.42 -5.74 2.47
CA LEU A 24 -8.45 -6.69 1.94
C LEU A 24 -8.03 -7.70 3.01
N THR A 25 -7.54 -8.83 2.56
CA THR A 25 -6.84 -9.85 3.36
C THR A 25 -5.34 -9.80 3.12
N LEU A 26 -4.55 -10.41 4.01
CA LEU A 26 -3.09 -10.50 3.85
C LEU A 26 -2.68 -11.22 2.55
N ASP A 27 -3.48 -12.18 2.08
CA ASP A 27 -3.22 -12.94 0.86
C ASP A 27 -3.42 -12.10 -0.43
N GLU A 28 -4.01 -10.90 -0.31
CA GLU A 28 -4.22 -9.95 -1.42
C GLU A 28 -3.14 -8.86 -1.50
N LEU A 29 -2.19 -8.82 -0.56
CA LEU A 29 -1.04 -7.92 -0.62
C LEU A 29 -0.08 -8.32 -1.76
N ASP A 30 0.68 -7.35 -2.25
CA ASP A 30 1.82 -7.67 -3.10
C ASP A 30 2.82 -8.55 -2.36
N ARG A 31 3.58 -9.33 -3.15
CA ARG A 31 4.64 -10.18 -2.59
C ARG A 31 5.72 -9.32 -1.95
N GLY A 32 6.05 -9.62 -0.70
CA GLY A 32 7.15 -9.03 0.03
C GLY A 32 7.54 -9.87 1.24
N ASP A 33 8.73 -9.60 1.77
CA ASP A 33 9.29 -10.36 2.90
C ASP A 33 8.85 -9.80 4.26
N VAL A 34 8.35 -8.57 4.31
CA VAL A 34 7.99 -7.86 5.54
C VAL A 34 6.56 -7.33 5.44
N VAL A 35 5.71 -7.70 6.40
CA VAL A 35 4.37 -7.16 6.55
C VAL A 35 4.41 -6.09 7.63
N ILE A 36 3.98 -4.88 7.29
CA ILE A 36 3.95 -3.74 8.20
C ILE A 36 2.48 -3.41 8.52
N ARG A 37 2.15 -3.36 9.81
CA ARG A 37 0.89 -2.80 10.27
C ARG A 37 1.02 -1.27 10.32
N THR A 38 0.61 -0.63 9.24
CA THR A 38 0.67 0.82 9.06
C THR A 38 -0.17 1.56 10.10
N ALA A 39 0.44 2.54 10.78
CA ALA A 39 -0.24 3.45 11.70
C ALA A 39 -0.48 4.82 11.06
N TYR A 40 0.46 5.28 10.25
CA TYR A 40 0.41 6.58 9.58
C TYR A 40 0.88 6.47 8.13
N SER A 41 0.35 7.37 7.31
CA SER A 41 0.76 7.55 5.91
C SER A 41 0.69 9.05 5.58
N SER A 42 1.20 9.43 4.41
CA SER A 42 1.15 10.79 3.91
C SER A 42 0.20 10.87 2.70
N VAL A 43 -0.22 12.09 2.36
CA VAL A 43 -0.85 12.38 1.07
C VAL A 43 0.02 13.44 0.40
N ASN A 44 0.65 13.08 -0.70
CA ASN A 44 1.50 13.96 -1.48
C ASN A 44 0.97 14.17 -2.90
N TYR A 45 1.68 15.01 -3.66
CA TYR A 45 1.28 15.34 -5.03
C TYR A 45 1.24 14.12 -5.96
N LYS A 46 2.14 13.14 -5.78
CA LYS A 46 2.14 11.90 -6.57
C LYS A 46 0.92 11.03 -6.27
N ASP A 47 0.45 11.01 -5.03
CA ASP A 47 -0.78 10.30 -4.68
C ASP A 47 -2.00 10.92 -5.37
N ALA A 48 -2.06 12.26 -5.44
CA ALA A 48 -3.11 12.96 -6.19
C ALA A 48 -3.04 12.65 -7.69
N LEU A 49 -1.84 12.62 -8.29
CA LEU A 49 -1.65 12.21 -9.68
C LEU A 49 -2.10 10.76 -9.91
N ALA A 50 -1.74 9.85 -9.01
CA ALA A 50 -2.14 8.44 -9.07
C ALA A 50 -3.67 8.26 -8.97
N ALA A 51 -4.31 8.93 -8.02
CA ALA A 51 -5.76 8.86 -7.81
C ALA A 51 -6.57 9.44 -8.97
N THR A 52 -6.05 10.48 -9.63
CA THR A 52 -6.71 11.15 -10.78
C THR A 52 -6.38 10.54 -12.13
N GLY A 53 -5.38 9.65 -12.19
CA GLY A 53 -4.82 9.12 -13.44
C GLY A 53 -3.95 10.12 -14.22
N ALA A 54 -3.76 11.33 -13.69
CA ALA A 54 -2.87 12.32 -14.26
C ALA A 54 -1.40 11.87 -14.15
N GLY A 55 -0.59 12.17 -15.16
CA GLY A 55 0.86 11.88 -15.12
C GLY A 55 1.26 10.40 -15.25
N LYS A 56 0.31 9.46 -15.43
CA LYS A 56 0.56 8.02 -15.66
C LYS A 56 1.48 7.38 -14.59
N VAL A 57 1.26 7.75 -13.33
CA VAL A 57 2.07 7.27 -12.19
C VAL A 57 1.84 5.78 -11.91
N ILE A 58 0.58 5.33 -11.96
CA ILE A 58 0.22 3.92 -11.73
C ILE A 58 0.54 3.10 -12.99
N ARG A 59 1.26 2.00 -12.80
CA ARG A 59 1.65 1.08 -13.89
C ARG A 59 0.78 -0.17 -13.96
N ARG A 60 0.14 -0.56 -12.86
CA ARG A 60 -0.69 -1.76 -12.74
C ARG A 60 -1.94 -1.44 -11.92
N PHE A 61 -3.09 -1.90 -12.40
CA PHE A 61 -4.34 -1.87 -11.65
C PHE A 61 -4.78 -3.30 -11.29
N PRO A 62 -5.48 -3.48 -10.15
CA PRO A 62 -5.67 -2.50 -9.08
C PRO A 62 -4.39 -2.31 -8.24
N CYS A 63 -4.24 -1.16 -7.61
CA CYS A 63 -3.07 -0.81 -6.79
C CYS A 63 -3.49 -0.17 -5.46
N VAL A 64 -2.81 -0.49 -4.36
CA VAL A 64 -3.02 0.20 -3.07
C VAL A 64 -2.33 1.56 -3.15
N GLY A 65 -3.07 2.63 -2.84
CA GLY A 65 -2.52 3.99 -2.86
C GLY A 65 -1.73 4.30 -1.59
N GLY A 66 -0.75 5.19 -1.72
CA GLY A 66 0.14 5.65 -0.65
C GLY A 66 1.58 5.20 -0.89
N VAL A 67 2.47 6.17 -1.07
CA VAL A 67 3.91 5.91 -1.29
C VAL A 67 4.73 5.97 -0.01
N ASP A 68 4.15 6.46 1.09
CA ASP A 68 4.79 6.55 2.40
C ASP A 68 3.97 5.81 3.45
N ALA A 69 4.63 5.06 4.33
CA ALA A 69 4.01 4.42 5.49
C ALA A 69 4.95 4.43 6.70
N ALA A 70 4.39 4.64 7.88
CA ALA A 70 5.06 4.45 9.16
C ALA A 70 4.20 3.54 10.04
N GLY A 71 4.82 2.57 10.69
CA GLY A 71 4.10 1.56 11.44
C GLY A 71 5.01 0.57 12.14
N VAL A 72 4.45 -0.59 12.45
CA VAL A 72 5.15 -1.65 13.19
C VAL A 72 5.21 -2.90 12.33
N VAL A 73 6.35 -3.58 12.31
CA VAL A 73 6.48 -4.89 11.66
C VAL A 73 5.55 -5.88 12.34
N GLU A 74 4.61 -6.44 11.56
CA GLU A 74 3.67 -7.47 11.99
C GLU A 74 4.30 -8.87 11.81
N SER A 75 4.95 -9.10 10.67
CA SER A 75 5.71 -10.33 10.39
C SER A 75 6.85 -10.07 9.40
N SER A 76 7.89 -10.89 9.44
CA SER A 76 9.06 -10.76 8.57
C SER A 76 9.70 -12.13 8.28
N GLN A 77 10.08 -12.33 7.02
CA GLN A 77 10.99 -13.39 6.56
C GLN A 77 12.43 -12.89 6.39
N ASP A 78 12.65 -11.57 6.50
CA ASP A 78 13.95 -10.93 6.43
C ASP A 78 14.54 -10.77 7.84
N ALA A 79 15.74 -11.33 8.06
CA ALA A 79 16.42 -11.30 9.36
C ALA A 79 16.76 -9.87 9.86
N ARG A 80 16.73 -8.87 8.99
CA ARG A 80 16.97 -7.45 9.33
C ARG A 80 15.81 -6.80 10.08
N PHE A 81 14.60 -7.33 9.95
CA PHE A 81 13.38 -6.79 10.54
C PHE A 81 12.67 -7.85 11.39
N LYS A 82 12.21 -7.47 12.57
CA LYS A 82 11.56 -8.39 13.52
C LYS A 82 10.17 -7.87 13.88
N PRO A 83 9.20 -8.77 14.17
CA PRO A 83 7.90 -8.36 14.69
C PRO A 83 8.06 -7.44 15.90
N GLY A 84 7.36 -6.29 15.87
CA GLY A 84 7.46 -5.26 16.89
C GLY A 84 8.39 -4.09 16.56
N ASP A 85 9.24 -4.20 15.53
CA ASP A 85 10.09 -3.08 15.11
C ASP A 85 9.25 -1.93 14.55
N GLU A 86 9.53 -0.70 15.00
CA GLU A 86 8.99 0.52 14.41
C GLU A 86 9.76 0.86 13.14
N VAL A 87 9.04 1.06 12.03
CA VAL A 87 9.62 1.24 10.71
C VAL A 87 8.93 2.37 9.95
N ILE A 88 9.70 3.02 9.08
CA ILE A 88 9.21 3.91 8.04
C ILE A 88 9.63 3.34 6.68
N VAL A 89 8.73 3.42 5.70
CA VAL A 89 9.00 3.09 4.31
C VAL A 89 8.47 4.20 3.41
N THR A 90 9.29 4.63 2.46
CA THR A 90 8.96 5.66 1.48
C THR A 90 9.43 5.19 0.10
N GLY A 91 8.55 5.17 -0.90
CA GLY A 91 8.86 4.60 -2.21
C GLY A 91 8.84 3.06 -2.24
N TYR A 92 9.74 2.44 -3.02
CA TYR A 92 9.94 0.98 -3.13
C TYR A 92 8.77 0.14 -3.66
N ASP A 93 7.87 0.74 -4.46
CA ASP A 93 6.68 0.03 -4.98
C ASP A 93 5.91 -0.69 -3.85
N ILE A 94 5.81 -0.04 -2.67
CA ILE A 94 5.04 -0.58 -1.55
C ILE A 94 3.54 -0.61 -1.89
N GLY A 95 2.89 -1.72 -1.53
CA GLY A 95 1.45 -1.91 -1.71
C GLY A 95 1.10 -3.14 -2.53
#